data_AF-A0A914RBY1-F1
#
_entry.id   AF-A0A914RBY1-F1
#
_cell.length_a   1.000
_cell.length_b   1.000
_cell.length_c   1.000
_cell.angle_alpha   90.00
_cell.angle_beta   90.00
_cell.angle_gamma   90.00
#
_symmetry.space_group_name_H-M   'P 1'
#
loop_
_entity.id
_entity.type
_entity.pdbx_description
1 polymer ?
#
loop_
_entity_poly.entity_id
_entity_poly.type
_entity_poly.pdbx_seq_one_letter_code
_entity_poly.pdbx_strand_id
1 'polypeptide(L)'
;MCQKNLTPYLADIASTQVDEAMNRFIMDNRIRIDKREEDMILSGEDVVHNGVNKALISDSVIIKNAGRVPDWAMMIKLLNSFKKVLIIGNPLNGTRLRFDDILGFIDEQILAISPLDPEIREELEEAIRKKFHNDLAIIDLPLGGAANDEGNCGIYTAVMSTNKFVTLIF
;
A
#
# COMPACT_ATOMS: atom_id res chain seq x y z
N MET A 1 -18.28 5.67 -12.86
CA MET A 1 -17.41 6.20 -11.79
C MET A 1 -17.90 5.62 -10.47
N CYS A 2 -17.16 4.66 -9.90
CA CYS A 2 -17.55 3.90 -8.70
C CYS A 2 -17.81 4.84 -7.50
N GLN A 3 -19.08 4.97 -7.08
CA GLN A 3 -19.46 5.65 -5.85
C GLN A 3 -20.09 4.62 -4.90
N LYS A 4 -19.42 4.29 -3.80
CA LYS A 4 -20.04 3.50 -2.72
C LYS A 4 -20.79 4.42 -1.75
N ASN A 5 -22.04 4.10 -1.45
CA ASN A 5 -22.70 4.63 -0.26
C ASN A 5 -22.46 3.67 0.89
N LEU A 6 -21.49 4.00 1.75
CA LEU A 6 -21.37 3.46 3.10
C LEU A 6 -21.23 4.66 4.03
N THR A 7 -22.05 4.69 5.07
CA THR A 7 -22.00 5.71 6.12
C THR A 7 -20.62 5.66 6.80
N PRO A 8 -19.79 6.70 6.68
CA PRO A 8 -18.37 6.68 7.13
C PRO A 8 -18.20 6.23 8.58
N TYR A 9 -19.17 6.59 9.42
CA TYR A 9 -19.14 6.41 10.86
C TYR A 9 -18.98 4.95 11.33
N LEU A 10 -19.61 3.98 10.66
CA LEU A 10 -19.55 2.57 11.10
C LEU A 10 -18.24 1.90 10.72
N ALA A 11 -17.67 2.26 9.57
CA ALA A 11 -16.40 1.73 9.10
C ALA A 11 -15.25 2.19 10.01
N ASP A 12 -15.25 3.46 10.40
CA ASP A 12 -14.22 4.05 11.26
C ASP A 12 -14.23 3.43 12.67
N ILE A 13 -15.42 3.22 13.23
CA ILE A 13 -15.57 2.56 14.55
C ILE A 13 -15.08 1.12 14.48
N ALA A 14 -15.47 0.37 13.45
CA ALA A 14 -15.04 -1.02 13.29
C ALA A 14 -13.53 -1.13 13.14
N SER A 15 -12.90 -0.25 12.35
CA SER A 15 -11.44 -0.23 12.19
C SER A 15 -10.74 0.01 13.53
N THR A 16 -11.19 1.01 14.29
CA THR A 16 -10.62 1.33 15.61
C THR A 16 -10.70 0.15 16.57
N GLN A 17 -11.84 -0.55 16.59
CA GLN A 17 -12.02 -1.74 17.44
C GLN A 17 -11.09 -2.89 17.05
N VAL A 18 -10.87 -3.10 15.75
CA VAL A 18 -9.93 -4.11 15.23
C VAL A 18 -8.50 -3.76 15.64
N ASP A 19 -8.11 -2.49 15.50
CA ASP A 19 -6.77 -2.03 15.90
C ASP A 19 -6.52 -2.20 17.40
N GLU A 20 -7.50 -1.86 18.25
CA GLU A 20 -7.42 -2.08 19.69
C GLU A 20 -7.40 -3.57 20.06
N ALA A 21 -8.16 -4.41 19.36
CA ALA A 21 -8.14 -5.85 19.55
C ALA A 21 -6.78 -6.46 19.18
N MET A 22 -6.18 -6.02 18.07
CA MET A 22 -4.85 -6.47 17.64
C MET A 22 -3.77 -6.07 18.66
N ASN A 23 -3.82 -4.84 19.15
CA ASN A 23 -2.89 -4.38 20.19
C ASN A 23 -3.01 -5.24 21.47
N ARG A 24 -4.23 -5.57 21.90
CA ARG A 24 -4.43 -6.49 23.04
C ARG A 24 -3.90 -7.88 22.76
N PHE A 25 -4.18 -8.43 21.58
CA PHE A 25 -3.69 -9.75 21.17
C PHE A 25 -2.16 -9.85 21.24
N ILE A 26 -1.45 -8.83 20.74
CA ILE A 26 0.01 -8.75 20.80
C ILE A 26 0.50 -8.82 22.25
N MET A 27 -0.12 -8.04 23.15
CA MET A 27 0.26 -7.98 24.56
C MET A 27 -0.04 -9.28 25.30
N ASP A 28 -1.25 -9.81 25.16
CA ASP A 28 -1.73 -11.01 25.86
C ASP A 28 -0.93 -12.26 25.46
N ASN A 29 -0.55 -12.36 24.19
CA ASN A 29 0.24 -13.48 23.67
C ASN A 29 1.75 -13.27 23.81
N ARG A 30 2.19 -12.16 24.43
CA ARG A 30 3.61 -11.82 24.61
C ARG A 30 4.39 -11.86 23.30
N ILE A 31 3.75 -11.41 22.20
CA ILE A 31 4.40 -11.33 20.90
C ILE A 31 5.52 -10.32 21.03
N ARG A 32 6.76 -10.78 20.84
CA ARG A 32 7.94 -9.94 20.94
C ARG A 32 8.04 -9.07 19.69
N ILE A 33 7.79 -7.77 19.86
CA ILE A 33 8.03 -6.75 18.84
C ILE A 33 9.41 -6.16 19.07
N ASP A 34 10.36 -6.51 18.20
CA ASP A 34 11.75 -6.06 18.32
C ASP A 34 11.94 -4.58 18.01
N LYS A 35 11.06 -4.00 17.19
CA LYS A 35 11.10 -2.59 16.79
C LYS A 35 9.69 -2.04 16.65
N ARG A 36 9.43 -0.89 17.26
CA ARG A 36 8.18 -0.13 17.14
C ARG A 36 8.53 1.32 16.86
N GLU A 37 7.77 1.95 15.97
CA GLU A 37 7.91 3.36 15.64
C GLU A 37 6.62 4.08 16.07
N GLU A 38 6.70 4.88 17.14
CA GLU A 38 5.53 5.51 17.77
C GLU A 38 5.30 6.94 17.28
N ASP A 39 6.33 7.59 16.74
CA ASP A 39 6.27 8.99 16.34
C ASP A 39 5.69 9.19 14.94
N MET A 40 5.69 8.14 14.12
CA MET A 40 5.29 8.18 12.71
C MET A 40 4.02 7.38 12.48
N ILE A 41 3.01 8.02 11.90
CA ILE A 41 1.82 7.35 11.39
C ILE A 41 2.17 6.70 10.05
N LEU A 42 2.01 5.38 9.97
CA LEU A 42 2.15 4.64 8.73
C LEU A 42 1.06 3.57 8.69
N SER A 43 0.14 3.66 7.74
CA SER A 43 -0.92 2.68 7.56
C SER A 43 -0.53 1.65 6.50
N GLY A 44 -1.04 0.43 6.62
CA GLY A 44 -0.84 -0.62 5.62
C GLY A 44 -1.39 -0.23 4.25
N GLU A 45 -2.44 0.58 4.20
CA GLU A 45 -3.05 1.07 2.96
C GLU A 45 -2.13 2.02 2.16
N ASP A 46 -1.12 2.61 2.80
CA ASP A 46 -0.20 3.56 2.19
C ASP A 46 1.14 2.92 1.79
N VAL A 47 1.30 1.60 2.00
CA VAL A 47 2.59 0.90 1.89
C VAL A 47 2.47 -0.36 1.05
N VAL A 48 3.27 -0.42 -0.01
CA VAL A 48 3.44 -1.62 -0.83
C VAL A 48 4.90 -2.06 -0.73
N HIS A 49 5.16 -3.18 -0.03
CA HIS A 49 6.51 -3.68 0.19
C HIS A 49 6.68 -5.13 -0.25
N ASN A 50 7.91 -5.51 -0.62
CA ASN A 50 8.19 -6.83 -1.19
C ASN A 50 8.53 -7.91 -0.15
N GLY A 51 8.21 -7.68 1.13
CA GLY A 51 8.58 -8.56 2.25
C GLY A 51 10.09 -8.62 2.59
N VAL A 52 10.97 -8.01 1.80
CA VAL A 52 12.44 -8.11 1.98
C VAL A 52 13.06 -6.78 2.36
N ASN A 53 13.08 -5.80 1.44
CA ASN A 53 13.77 -4.54 1.64
C ASN A 53 13.40 -3.41 0.67
N LYS A 54 12.41 -3.62 -0.19
CA LYS A 54 11.90 -2.60 -1.12
C LYS A 54 10.50 -2.20 -0.70
N ALA A 55 10.22 -0.91 -0.72
CA ALA A 55 8.89 -0.37 -0.46
C ALA A 55 8.57 0.81 -1.38
N LEU A 56 7.33 0.85 -1.85
CA LEU A 56 6.67 2.01 -2.41
C LEU A 56 5.73 2.55 -1.32
N ILE A 57 5.75 3.86 -1.13
CA ILE A 57 5.03 4.55 -0.06
C ILE A 57 4.21 5.66 -0.72
N SER A 58 2.94 5.79 -0.33
CA SER A 58 2.08 6.88 -0.78
C SER A 58 2.55 8.22 -0.19
N ASP A 59 2.50 9.29 -0.98
CA ASP A 59 2.79 10.65 -0.53
C ASP A 59 1.82 11.18 0.53
N SER A 60 0.63 10.57 0.64
CA SER A 60 -0.32 10.76 1.75
C SER A 60 0.33 10.64 3.13
N VAL A 61 1.38 9.82 3.26
CA VAL A 61 2.13 9.64 4.53
C VAL A 61 2.80 10.94 4.97
N ILE A 62 3.28 11.77 4.04
CA ILE A 62 3.87 13.08 4.35
C ILE A 62 2.80 13.98 4.96
N ILE A 63 1.61 14.00 4.35
CA ILE A 63 0.48 14.80 4.82
C ILE A 63 0.01 14.32 6.21
N LYS A 64 -0.13 13.01 6.41
CA LYS A 64 -0.56 12.39 7.68
C LYS A 64 0.40 12.70 8.84
N ASN A 65 1.68 12.94 8.54
CA ASN A 65 2.73 13.20 9.53
C ASN A 65 3.14 14.68 9.63
N ALA A 66 2.49 15.58 8.88
CA ALA A 66 2.80 17.00 8.90
C ALA A 66 2.73 17.57 10.33
N GLY A 67 3.82 18.22 10.76
CA GLY A 67 3.95 18.79 12.11
C GLY A 67 4.26 17.78 13.22
N ARG A 68 4.32 16.47 12.93
CA ARG A 68 4.75 15.43 13.88
C ARG A 68 6.20 15.03 13.64
N VAL A 69 6.52 14.66 12.41
CA VAL A 69 7.85 14.20 12.00
C VAL A 69 8.25 14.95 10.73
N PRO A 70 9.41 15.63 10.70
CA PRO A 70 9.92 16.24 9.47
C PRO A 70 10.15 15.20 8.37
N ASP A 71 9.92 15.56 7.10
CA ASP A 71 10.03 14.67 5.94
C ASP A 71 11.36 13.91 5.87
N TRP A 72 12.48 14.58 6.18
CA TRP A 72 13.80 13.95 6.20
C TRP A 72 13.92 12.88 7.29
N ALA A 73 13.30 13.10 8.46
CA ALA A 73 13.32 12.15 9.57
C ALA A 73 12.41 10.94 9.27
N MET A 74 11.27 11.17 8.61
CA MET A 74 10.44 10.08 8.06
C MET A 74 11.24 9.21 7.08
N MET A 75 11.96 9.84 6.15
CA MET A 75 12.79 9.10 5.19
C MET A 75 13.87 8.25 5.88
N ILE A 76 14.50 8.74 6.95
CA ILE A 76 15.44 7.94 7.74
C ILE A 76 14.75 6.74 8.39
N LYS A 77 13.58 6.93 9.01
CA LYS A 77 12.79 5.86 9.65
C LYS A 77 12.38 4.79 8.63
N LEU A 78 11.93 5.20 7.45
CA LEU A 78 11.60 4.29 6.34
C LEU A 78 12.84 3.55 5.83
N LEU A 79 13.98 4.24 5.68
CA LEU A 79 15.24 3.62 5.23
C LEU A 79 15.86 2.66 6.27
N ASN A 80 15.56 2.85 7.55
CA ASN A 80 15.91 1.90 8.60
C ASN A 80 15.08 0.61 8.55
N SER A 81 13.91 0.66 7.92
CA SER A 81 12.99 -0.47 7.74
C SER A 81 13.19 -1.16 6.38
N PHE A 82 13.51 -0.38 5.35
CA PHE A 82 13.66 -0.84 3.98
C PHE A 82 14.93 -0.27 3.35
N LYS A 83 15.70 -1.10 2.64
CA LYS A 83 16.92 -0.67 1.94
C LYS A 83 16.63 0.29 0.79
N LYS A 84 15.49 0.14 0.11
CA LYS A 84 15.08 0.99 -1.02
C LYS A 84 13.63 1.44 -0.84
N VAL A 85 13.46 2.74 -0.70
CA VAL A 85 12.15 3.39 -0.51
C VAL A 85 11.90 4.37 -1.64
N LEU A 86 10.71 4.31 -2.22
CA LEU A 86 10.19 5.31 -3.15
C LEU A 86 8.89 5.88 -2.59
N ILE A 87 8.82 7.20 -2.40
CA ILE A 87 7.56 7.89 -2.13
C ILE A 87 7.00 8.38 -3.47
N ILE A 88 5.74 8.04 -3.77
CA ILE A 88 5.04 8.44 -4.99
C ILE A 88 3.60 8.83 -4.67
N GLY A 89 3.03 9.69 -5.52
CA GLY A 89 1.60 9.99 -5.46
C GLY A 89 0.75 8.77 -5.78
N ASN A 90 -0.44 8.69 -5.18
CA ASN A 90 -1.43 7.70 -5.57
C ASN A 90 -1.82 7.93 -7.06
N PRO A 91 -1.58 6.97 -7.97
CA PRO A 91 -1.86 7.14 -9.40
C PRO A 91 -3.34 7.42 -9.71
N LEU A 92 -4.24 6.97 -8.85
CA LEU A 92 -5.69 7.17 -8.97
C LEU A 92 -6.21 8.08 -7.85
N ASN A 93 -5.43 9.10 -7.49
CA ASN A 93 -5.83 10.10 -6.51
C ASN A 93 -7.17 10.75 -6.91
N GLY A 94 -8.05 10.97 -5.93
CA GLY A 94 -9.44 11.43 -6.16
C GLY A 94 -10.44 10.32 -6.47
N THR A 95 -9.98 9.09 -6.68
CA THR A 95 -10.84 7.90 -6.57
C THR A 95 -10.91 7.43 -5.11
N ARG A 96 -11.66 6.35 -4.87
CA ARG A 96 -11.74 5.70 -3.55
C ARG A 96 -10.78 4.52 -3.40
N LEU A 97 -9.89 4.32 -4.38
CA LEU A 97 -8.91 3.25 -4.39
C LEU A 97 -7.72 3.64 -3.52
N ARG A 98 -7.35 2.73 -2.63
CA ARG A 98 -6.18 2.84 -1.76
C ARG A 98 -4.92 2.54 -2.57
N PHE A 99 -3.77 2.87 -2.01
CA PHE A 99 -2.51 2.69 -2.72
C PHE A 99 -2.18 1.20 -2.92
N ASP A 100 -2.52 0.36 -1.94
CA ASP A 100 -2.41 -1.10 -1.98
C ASP A 100 -3.44 -1.79 -2.89
N ASP A 101 -4.52 -1.09 -3.30
CA ASP A 101 -5.48 -1.61 -4.29
C ASP A 101 -4.93 -1.50 -5.73
N ILE A 102 -3.93 -0.64 -5.96
CA ILE A 102 -3.43 -0.31 -7.31
C ILE A 102 -2.15 -1.07 -7.63
N LEU A 103 -1.31 -1.31 -6.62
CA LEU A 103 0.04 -1.82 -6.78
C LEU A 103 0.28 -2.93 -5.76
N GLY A 104 0.96 -4.00 -6.16
CA GLY A 104 1.30 -5.10 -5.25
C GLY A 104 2.53 -5.87 -5.69
N PHE A 105 3.42 -6.18 -4.76
CA PHE A 105 4.50 -7.14 -5.02
C PHE A 105 3.94 -8.56 -5.03
N ILE A 106 4.01 -9.24 -6.17
CA ILE A 106 3.70 -10.67 -6.25
C ILE A 106 4.94 -11.53 -5.96
N ASP A 107 6.13 -10.95 -6.11
CA ASP A 107 7.43 -11.55 -5.78
C ASP A 107 8.44 -10.45 -5.41
N GLU A 108 9.63 -10.81 -4.93
CA GLU A 108 10.69 -9.90 -4.48
C GLU A 108 11.15 -8.90 -5.55
N GLN A 109 10.98 -9.27 -6.81
CA GLN A 109 11.40 -8.52 -8.01
C GLN A 109 10.25 -8.24 -8.98
N ILE A 110 9.02 -8.62 -8.66
CA ILE A 110 7.88 -8.45 -9.58
C ILE A 110 6.83 -7.57 -8.91
N LEU A 111 6.67 -6.36 -9.45
CA LEU A 111 5.63 -5.42 -9.08
C LEU A 111 4.49 -5.54 -10.08
N ALA A 112 3.30 -5.88 -9.59
CA ALA A 112 2.09 -5.93 -10.38
C ALA A 112 1.32 -4.63 -10.19
N ILE A 113 0.83 -4.05 -11.29
CA ILE A 113 0.13 -2.76 -11.30
C ILE A 113 -1.20 -2.96 -12.01
N SER A 114 -2.28 -2.49 -11.39
CA SER A 114 -3.61 -2.46 -11.98
C SER A 114 -3.61 -1.61 -13.25
N PRO A 115 -4.46 -1.89 -14.26
CA PRO A 115 -4.46 -1.10 -15.48
C PRO A 115 -4.76 0.37 -15.19
N LEU A 116 -3.88 1.24 -15.68
CA LEU A 116 -3.95 2.69 -15.55
C LEU A 116 -4.04 3.32 -16.95
N ASP A 117 -4.48 4.56 -17.01
CA ASP A 117 -4.37 5.35 -18.23
C ASP A 117 -2.89 5.42 -18.67
N PRO A 118 -2.58 5.30 -19.97
CA PRO A 118 -1.21 5.17 -20.45
C PRO A 118 -0.24 6.26 -19.97
N GLU A 119 -0.72 7.51 -19.89
CA GLU A 119 0.08 8.65 -19.43
C GLU A 119 0.48 8.50 -17.95
N ILE A 120 -0.50 8.23 -17.08
CA ILE A 120 -0.27 8.00 -15.64
C ILE A 120 0.64 6.78 -15.44
N ARG A 121 0.43 5.73 -16.25
CA ARG A 121 1.24 4.52 -16.21
C ARG A 121 2.70 4.80 -16.53
N GLU A 122 2.96 5.56 -17.60
CA GLU A 122 4.32 5.89 -18.03
C GLU A 122 5.07 6.71 -16.99
N GLU A 123 4.42 7.74 -16.42
CA GLU A 123 5.00 8.55 -15.34
C GLU A 123 5.36 7.71 -14.11
N LEU A 124 4.46 6.80 -13.71
CA LEU A 124 4.69 5.89 -12.60
C LEU A 124 5.86 4.93 -12.87
N GLU A 125 5.90 4.32 -14.05
CA GLU A 125 6.99 3.43 -14.44
C GLU A 125 8.33 4.15 -14.47
N GLU A 126 8.38 5.39 -14.98
CA GLU A 126 9.61 6.18 -14.98
C GLU A 126 10.11 6.44 -13.56
N ALA A 127 9.23 6.85 -12.64
CA ALA A 127 9.58 7.06 -11.24
C ALA A 127 10.13 5.79 -10.57
N ILE A 128 9.49 4.64 -10.83
CA ILE A 128 9.92 3.33 -10.33
C ILE A 128 11.28 2.95 -10.92
N ARG A 129 11.45 3.04 -12.24
CA ARG A 129 12.71 2.70 -12.93
C ARG A 129 13.85 3.61 -12.50
N LYS A 130 13.59 4.89 -12.24
CA LYS A 130 14.62 5.82 -11.72
C LYS A 130 15.16 5.39 -10.36
N LYS A 131 14.31 4.84 -9.49
CA LYS A 131 14.69 4.43 -8.13
C LYS A 131 15.20 2.99 -8.05
N PHE A 132 14.55 2.08 -8.75
CA PHE A 132 14.79 0.64 -8.68
C PHE A 132 15.57 0.10 -9.89
N HIS A 133 15.83 0.93 -10.90
CA HIS A 133 16.54 0.54 -12.12
C HIS A 133 15.90 -0.71 -12.77
N ASN A 134 16.71 -1.72 -13.07
CA ASN A 134 16.28 -2.99 -13.62
C ASN A 134 16.05 -4.06 -12.54
N ASP A 135 15.98 -3.67 -11.27
CA ASP A 135 15.78 -4.62 -10.16
C ASP A 135 14.31 -5.09 -10.04
N LEU A 136 13.40 -4.46 -10.78
CA LEU A 136 11.97 -4.75 -10.76
C LEU A 136 11.44 -4.99 -12.17
N ALA A 137 10.81 -6.14 -12.36
CA ALA A 137 9.88 -6.37 -13.45
C ALA A 137 8.53 -5.77 -13.08
N ILE A 138 7.94 -5.00 -13.99
CA ILE A 138 6.61 -4.43 -13.84
C ILE A 138 5.67 -5.21 -14.75
N ILE A 139 4.56 -5.72 -14.19
CA ILE A 139 3.55 -6.46 -14.94
C ILE A 139 2.17 -5.87 -14.69
N ASP A 140 1.23 -6.17 -15.58
CA ASP A 140 -0.16 -5.75 -15.42
C ASP A 140 -0.95 -6.80 -14.63
N LEU A 141 -1.74 -6.33 -13.66
CA LEU A 141 -2.76 -7.14 -13.03
C LEU A 141 -3.97 -7.26 -13.96
N PRO A 142 -4.46 -8.47 -14.27
CA PRO A 142 -5.61 -8.63 -15.16
C PRO A 142 -6.91 -8.22 -14.45
N LEU A 143 -7.70 -7.32 -15.06
CA LEU A 143 -9.00 -6.92 -14.49
C LEU A 143 -9.98 -8.10 -14.46
N GLY A 144 -10.67 -8.26 -13.33
CA GLY A 144 -11.82 -9.15 -13.22
C GLY A 144 -12.94 -8.62 -14.12
N GLY A 145 -13.31 -9.38 -15.16
CA GLY A 145 -14.16 -8.97 -16.26
C GLY A 145 -15.65 -8.71 -15.96
N ALA A 146 -16.00 -8.19 -14.79
CA ALA A 146 -17.35 -7.71 -14.51
C ALA A 146 -17.32 -6.19 -14.30
N ALA A 147 -17.61 -5.46 -15.37
CA ALA A 147 -17.92 -4.03 -15.38
C ALA A 147 -19.29 -3.77 -14.70
N ASN A 148 -19.46 -4.28 -13.49
CA ASN A 148 -20.58 -3.92 -12.66
C ASN A 148 -20.08 -2.74 -11.81
N ASP A 149 -20.76 -1.60 -11.90
CA ASP A 149 -20.42 -0.35 -11.17
C ASP A 149 -20.47 -0.48 -9.63
N GLU A 150 -20.69 -1.68 -9.09
CA GLU A 150 -20.72 -2.01 -7.68
C GLU A 150 -19.48 -2.85 -7.29
N GLY A 151 -18.51 -2.25 -6.58
CA GLY A 151 -17.36 -2.98 -6.03
C GLY A 151 -16.02 -2.25 -6.19
N ASN A 152 -14.92 -3.00 -6.21
CA ASN A 152 -13.55 -2.48 -6.44
C ASN A 152 -13.26 -2.23 -7.94
N CYS A 153 -14.30 -1.93 -8.73
CA CYS A 153 -14.19 -1.67 -10.17
C CYS A 153 -13.44 -2.77 -10.98
N GLY A 154 -13.51 -4.04 -10.55
CA GLY A 154 -12.82 -5.16 -11.19
C GLY A 154 -11.31 -5.24 -10.91
N ILE A 155 -10.79 -4.38 -10.04
CA ILE A 155 -9.39 -4.36 -9.60
C ILE A 155 -9.22 -5.30 -8.40
N TYR A 156 -8.04 -5.89 -8.26
CA TYR A 156 -7.69 -6.65 -7.05
C TYR A 156 -7.56 -5.70 -5.85
N THR A 157 -8.30 -5.96 -4.78
CA THR A 157 -8.28 -5.16 -3.54
C THR A 157 -7.01 -5.40 -2.72
N ALA A 158 -6.37 -6.55 -2.88
CA ALA A 158 -5.11 -6.84 -2.20
C ALA A 158 -4.37 -8.00 -2.85
N VAL A 159 -3.04 -7.95 -2.72
CA VAL A 159 -2.14 -9.07 -3.04
C VAL A 159 -1.55 -9.59 -1.74
N MET A 160 -1.73 -10.88 -1.47
CA MET A 160 -1.08 -11.56 -0.35
C MET A 160 -0.21 -12.70 -0.89
N SER A 161 1.11 -12.56 -0.78
CA SER A 161 2.06 -13.60 -1.16
C SER A 161 2.53 -14.40 0.04
N THR A 162 2.72 -15.70 -0.18
CA THR A 162 3.37 -16.65 0.73
C THR A 162 4.48 -17.34 -0.04
N ASN A 163 5.31 -18.14 0.65
CA ASN A 163 6.39 -18.91 0.00
C ASN A 163 5.91 -19.89 -1.09
N LYS A 164 4.60 -20.17 -1.19
CA LYS A 164 4.03 -21.14 -2.13
C LYS A 164 2.94 -20.59 -3.03
N PHE A 165 2.22 -19.56 -2.57
CA PHE A 165 1.01 -19.07 -3.23
C PHE A 165 0.97 -17.56 -3.21
N VAL A 166 0.52 -16.99 -4.33
CA VAL A 166 0.05 -15.61 -4.40
C VAL A 166 -1.47 -15.66 -4.41
N THR A 167 -2.07 -15.05 -3.40
CA THR A 167 -3.52 -14.90 -3.27
C THR A 167 -3.89 -13.49 -3.70
N LEU A 168 -4.80 -13.40 -4.65
CA LEU A 168 -5.37 -12.14 -5.10
C LEU A 168 -6.78 -12.01 -4.51
N ILE A 169 -7.04 -10.89 -3.83
CA ILE A 169 -8.31 -10.62 -3.17
C ILE A 169 -9.10 -9.66 -4.07
N PHE A 170 -10.41 -9.92 -4.22
CA PHE A 170 -11.36 -9.13 -5.02
C PHE A 170 -12.35 -8.41 -4.12
#